data_AF-A0A7H0JX06-F1
#
_entry.id   AF-A0A7H0JX06-F1
#
_cell.length_a   1.000
_cell.length_b   1.000
_cell.length_c   1.000
_cell.angle_alpha   90.00
_cell.angle_beta   90.00
_cell.angle_gamma   90.00
#
_symmetry.space_group_name_H-M   'P 1'
#
loop_
_entity.id
_entity.type
_entity.pdbx_description
1 polymer ?
#
loop_
_entity_poly.entity_id
_entity_poly.type
_entity_poly.pdbx_seq_one_letter_code
_entity_poly.pdbx_strand_id
1 'polypeptide(L)'
;MDMSISRGFAAASVLALALFTGGCSTSADLSGTYTKVESAGEEKLTSTLTIDGSDCTFHHVAEPGDVEDNEVCTVDGDNLVFTKDGAETRLPVIETDGGDLQIGLGDGELYQKSH
;
A
#
# COMPACT_ATOMS: atom_id res chain seq x y z
N MET A 1 -41.90 56.03 32.21
CA MET A 1 -42.94 55.33 31.42
C MET A 1 -42.88 55.99 30.05
N ASP A 2 -42.38 55.39 28.97
CA ASP A 2 -42.53 54.01 28.50
C ASP A 2 -41.20 53.43 27.98
N MET A 3 -41.10 52.10 28.09
CA MET A 3 -40.04 51.26 27.56
C MET A 3 -40.26 50.99 26.06
N SER A 4 -39.21 51.07 25.26
CA SER A 4 -39.08 50.21 24.09
C SER A 4 -37.61 49.86 23.86
N ILE A 5 -37.31 48.63 24.22
CA ILE A 5 -36.07 47.91 23.93
C ILE A 5 -36.20 47.39 22.49
N SER A 6 -35.21 47.67 21.65
CA SER A 6 -34.96 46.86 20.44
C SER A 6 -33.49 46.45 20.46
N ARG A 7 -33.28 45.17 20.76
CA ARG A 7 -31.98 44.52 20.93
C ARG A 7 -31.41 44.22 19.54
N GLY A 8 -30.47 45.04 19.08
CA GLY A 8 -29.65 44.72 17.91
C GLY A 8 -28.54 43.74 18.30
N PHE A 9 -28.81 42.44 18.20
CA PHE A 9 -27.77 41.41 18.30
C PHE A 9 -26.93 41.44 17.02
N ALA A 10 -25.79 42.12 17.05
CA ALA A 10 -24.76 41.94 16.02
C ALA A 10 -23.94 40.70 16.37
N ALA A 11 -24.46 39.52 15.99
CA ALA A 11 -23.69 38.30 15.93
C ALA A 11 -22.71 38.41 14.75
N ALA A 12 -21.51 38.94 14.99
CA ALA A 12 -20.41 38.81 14.05
C ALA A 12 -19.90 37.37 14.14
N SER A 13 -20.35 36.56 13.19
CA SER A 13 -19.91 35.20 12.93
C SER A 13 -18.39 35.15 12.78
N VAL A 14 -17.73 34.56 13.77
CA VAL A 14 -16.34 34.10 13.63
C VAL A 14 -16.38 33.02 12.55
N LEU A 15 -15.85 33.34 11.36
CA LEU A 15 -15.56 32.36 10.34
C LEU A 15 -14.52 31.39 10.93
N ALA A 16 -14.99 30.25 11.43
CA ALA A 16 -14.15 29.11 11.70
C ALA A 16 -13.59 28.65 10.35
N LEU A 17 -12.37 29.09 10.04
CA LEU A 17 -11.67 28.60 8.85
C LEU A 17 -11.35 27.13 9.12
N ALA A 18 -12.10 26.29 8.42
CA ALA A 18 -12.06 24.85 8.52
C ALA A 18 -10.62 24.37 8.52
N LEU A 19 -10.32 23.52 9.51
CA LEU A 19 -9.17 22.65 9.58
C LEU A 19 -8.85 22.17 8.16
N PHE A 20 -7.65 22.49 7.66
CA PHE A 20 -7.06 21.68 6.62
C PHE A 20 -7.02 20.28 7.20
N THR A 21 -7.99 19.45 6.82
CA THR A 21 -7.87 18.01 6.85
C THR A 21 -6.66 17.74 5.99
N GLY A 22 -5.47 17.75 6.61
CA GLY A 22 -4.33 17.05 6.10
C GLY A 22 -4.87 15.66 5.85
N GLY A 23 -5.13 15.38 4.58
CA GLY A 23 -5.40 14.03 4.16
C GLY A 23 -4.19 13.28 4.65
N CYS A 24 -4.36 12.48 5.72
CA CYS A 24 -3.62 11.26 5.76
C CYS A 24 -3.93 10.65 4.39
N SER A 25 -2.98 10.74 3.47
CA SER A 25 -2.83 9.74 2.44
C SER A 25 -2.75 8.46 3.25
N THR A 26 -3.91 7.86 3.53
CA THR A 26 -3.96 6.54 4.10
C THR A 26 -3.49 5.72 2.92
N SER A 27 -2.17 5.56 2.80
CA SER A 27 -1.63 4.43 2.08
C SER A 27 -2.42 3.25 2.63
N ALA A 28 -3.08 2.48 1.76
CA ALA A 28 -3.65 1.22 2.17
C ALA A 28 -2.55 0.50 2.96
N ASP A 29 -2.88 0.03 4.16
CA ASP A 29 -1.89 -0.68 4.96
C ASP A 29 -1.67 -2.05 4.30
N LEU A 30 -0.71 -2.09 3.37
CA LEU A 30 -0.31 -3.28 2.64
C LEU A 30 0.55 -4.21 3.51
N SER A 31 0.69 -3.93 4.81
CA SER A 31 1.50 -4.75 5.71
C SER A 31 0.96 -6.17 5.78
N GLY A 32 1.84 -7.14 5.62
CA GLY A 32 1.49 -8.54 5.58
C GLY A 32 2.52 -9.40 4.86
N THR A 33 2.25 -10.70 4.85
CA THR A 33 3.01 -11.67 4.07
C THR A 33 2.12 -12.22 2.97
N TYR A 34 2.64 -12.25 1.75
CA TYR A 34 1.91 -12.63 0.55
C TYR A 34 2.73 -13.66 -0.24
N THR A 35 2.08 -14.71 -0.71
CA THR A 35 2.76 -15.82 -1.37
C THR A 35 2.16 -16.08 -2.74
N LYS A 36 3.03 -16.29 -3.73
CA LYS A 36 2.68 -16.79 -5.05
C LYS A 36 3.45 -18.08 -5.31
N VAL A 37 2.75 -19.08 -5.83
CA VAL A 37 3.35 -20.35 -6.23
C VAL A 37 3.09 -20.55 -7.72
N GLU A 38 4.15 -20.74 -8.48
CA GLU A 38 4.11 -21.03 -9.91
C GLU A 38 4.75 -22.38 -10.19
N SER A 39 4.22 -23.07 -11.19
CA SER A 39 4.77 -24.34 -11.66
C SER A 39 5.17 -24.22 -13.12
N ALA A 40 6.42 -24.55 -13.43
CA ALA A 40 6.97 -24.57 -14.78
C ALA A 40 7.51 -25.99 -15.06
N GLY A 41 6.62 -26.88 -15.52
CA GLY A 41 6.98 -28.28 -15.72
C GLY A 41 7.20 -28.99 -14.38
N GLU A 42 8.41 -29.50 -14.15
CA GLU A 42 8.80 -30.15 -12.89
C GLU A 42 9.32 -29.16 -11.83
N GLU A 43 9.56 -27.90 -12.23
CA GLU A 43 10.04 -26.86 -11.35
C GLU A 43 8.88 -26.12 -10.69
N LYS A 44 9.08 -25.76 -9.42
CA LYS A 44 8.13 -24.96 -8.63
C LYS A 44 8.84 -23.74 -8.10
N LEU A 45 8.35 -22.57 -8.47
CA LEU A 45 8.81 -21.29 -7.94
C LEU A 45 7.83 -20.82 -6.87
N THR A 46 8.31 -20.68 -5.64
CA THR A 46 7.57 -20.06 -4.54
C THR A 46 8.16 -18.68 -4.30
N SER A 47 7.32 -17.65 -4.38
CA SER A 47 7.71 -16.27 -4.13
C SER A 47 6.93 -15.72 -2.93
N THR A 48 7.64 -15.22 -1.94
CA THR A 48 7.08 -14.68 -0.70
C THR A 48 7.47 -13.21 -0.57
N LEU A 49 6.47 -12.33 -0.57
CA LEU A 49 6.59 -10.91 -0.30
C LEU A 49 6.19 -10.65 1.15
N THR A 50 7.06 -10.00 1.92
CA THR A 50 6.74 -9.49 3.25
C THR A 50 6.83 -7.97 3.23
N ILE A 51 5.77 -7.30 3.68
CA ILE A 51 5.69 -5.84 3.81
C ILE A 51 5.51 -5.51 5.30
N ASP A 52 6.37 -4.62 5.81
CA ASP A 52 6.30 -4.05 7.15
C ASP A 52 6.37 -2.53 7.05
N GLY A 53 5.19 -1.88 7.04
CA GLY A 53 5.09 -0.45 6.81
C GLY A 53 5.59 -0.04 5.41
N SER A 54 6.68 0.73 5.36
CA SER A 54 7.28 1.17 4.09
C SER A 54 8.35 0.22 3.55
N ASP A 55 8.78 -0.75 4.33
CA ASP A 55 9.86 -1.66 3.95
C ASP A 55 9.27 -2.99 3.46
N CYS A 56 9.90 -3.59 2.46
CA CYS A 56 9.50 -4.90 1.99
C CYS A 56 10.67 -5.79 1.56
N THR A 57 10.44 -7.09 1.63
CA THR A 57 11.39 -8.13 1.19
C THR A 57 10.67 -9.12 0.30
N PHE A 58 11.31 -9.50 -0.79
CA PHE A 58 10.88 -10.54 -1.70
C PHE A 58 11.84 -11.73 -1.61
N HIS A 59 11.31 -12.89 -1.32
CA HIS A 59 12.06 -14.13 -1.18
C HIS A 59 11.57 -15.13 -2.22
N HIS A 60 12.46 -15.61 -3.07
CA HIS A 60 12.16 -16.56 -4.13
C HIS A 60 12.87 -17.88 -3.85
N VAL A 61 12.14 -18.99 -3.95
CA VAL A 61 12.68 -20.35 -3.83
C VAL A 61 12.21 -21.17 -5.02
N ALA A 62 13.17 -21.69 -5.81
CA ALA A 62 12.91 -22.62 -6.89
C ALA A 62 13.28 -24.06 -6.49
N GLU A 63 12.30 -24.95 -6.44
CA GLU A 63 12.45 -26.38 -6.18
C GLU A 63 12.39 -27.17 -7.51
N PRO A 64 13.15 -28.27 -7.68
CA PRO A 64 14.09 -28.90 -6.73
C PRO A 64 15.52 -28.31 -6.78
N GLY A 65 15.74 -27.23 -7.52
CA GLY A 65 17.08 -26.67 -7.74
C GLY A 65 17.73 -26.02 -6.50
N ASP A 66 16.98 -25.87 -5.39
CA ASP A 66 17.37 -25.15 -4.18
C ASP A 66 17.97 -23.77 -4.50
N VAL A 67 17.48 -23.13 -5.56
CA VAL A 67 17.90 -21.77 -5.94
C VAL A 67 17.06 -20.79 -5.14
N GLU A 68 17.75 -19.94 -4.39
CA GLU A 68 17.15 -18.91 -3.56
C GLU A 68 17.63 -17.53 -4.03
N ASP A 69 16.71 -16.58 -4.14
CA ASP A 69 17.03 -15.16 -4.33
C ASP A 69 16.25 -14.29 -3.35
N ASN A 70 16.89 -13.24 -2.87
CA ASN A 70 16.31 -12.31 -1.91
C ASN A 70 16.48 -10.88 -2.42
N GLU A 71 15.36 -10.19 -2.57
CA GLU A 71 15.30 -8.80 -3.00
C GLU A 71 14.72 -7.93 -1.91
N VAL A 72 15.26 -6.72 -1.76
CA VAL A 72 14.70 -5.69 -0.88
C VAL A 72 13.96 -4.66 -1.72
N CYS A 73 12.86 -4.18 -1.19
CA CYS A 73 12.04 -3.16 -1.81
C CYS A 73 11.48 -2.19 -0.76
N THR A 74 10.90 -1.09 -1.23
CA THR A 74 10.13 -0.17 -0.39
C THR A 74 8.74 0.03 -0.99
N VAL A 75 7.76 0.31 -0.14
CA VAL A 75 6.41 0.69 -0.55
C VAL A 75 6.34 2.22 -0.66
N ASP A 76 5.97 2.71 -1.85
CA ASP A 76 5.78 4.12 -2.15
C ASP A 76 4.39 4.33 -2.78
N GLY A 77 3.42 4.69 -1.93
CA GLY A 77 2.01 4.74 -2.30
C GLY A 77 1.54 3.36 -2.78
N ASP A 78 0.99 3.31 -3.99
CA ASP A 78 0.49 2.07 -4.60
C ASP A 78 1.57 1.34 -5.42
N ASN A 79 2.85 1.45 -5.04
CA ASN A 79 3.95 0.83 -5.79
C ASN A 79 4.95 0.14 -4.86
N LEU A 80 5.46 -1.01 -5.29
CA LEU A 80 6.73 -1.55 -4.80
C LEU A 80 7.88 -0.94 -5.62
N VAL A 81 8.90 -0.46 -4.93
CA VAL A 81 10.09 0.13 -5.52
C VAL A 81 11.28 -0.76 -5.24
N PHE A 82 11.84 -1.35 -6.28
CA PHE A 82 13.05 -2.15 -6.23
C PHE A 82 14.22 -1.31 -6.71
N THR A 83 15.32 -1.29 -5.97
CA THR A 83 16.54 -0.58 -6.36
C THR A 83 17.69 -1.55 -6.52
N LYS A 84 18.26 -1.63 -7.72
CA LYS A 84 19.41 -2.49 -8.03
C LYS A 84 20.42 -1.71 -8.85
N ASP A 85 21.67 -1.67 -8.37
CA ASP A 85 22.78 -0.97 -9.04
C ASP A 85 22.48 0.51 -9.38
N GLY A 86 21.66 1.18 -8.57
CA GLY A 86 21.24 2.57 -8.77
C GLY A 86 20.12 2.78 -9.79
N ALA A 87 19.57 1.71 -10.37
CA ALA A 87 18.35 1.75 -11.17
C ALA A 87 17.13 1.42 -10.30
N GLU A 88 16.05 2.17 -10.48
CA GLU A 88 14.76 1.94 -9.81
C GLU A 88 13.76 1.30 -10.76
N THR A 89 13.12 0.23 -10.28
CA THR A 89 11.95 -0.38 -10.91
C THR A 89 10.75 -0.17 -9.99
N ARG A 90 9.67 0.38 -10.54
CA ARG A 90 8.39 0.57 -9.84
C ARG A 90 7.34 -0.39 -10.37
N LEU A 91 6.77 -1.20 -9.49
CA LEU A 91 5.67 -2.10 -9.80
C LEU A 91 4.41 -1.64 -9.08
N PRO A 92 3.32 -1.32 -9.80
CA PRO A 92 2.07 -0.95 -9.14
C PRO A 92 1.50 -2.14 -8.37
N VAL A 93 0.80 -1.85 -7.28
CA VAL A 93 0.18 -2.82 -6.38
C VAL A 93 -1.28 -2.44 -6.18
N ILE A 94 -2.15 -3.43 -6.27
CA ILE A 94 -3.57 -3.31 -5.98
C ILE A 94 -3.93 -4.38 -4.96
N GLU A 95 -4.44 -3.97 -3.79
CA GLU A 95 -5.05 -4.90 -2.85
C GLU A 95 -6.47 -5.25 -3.34
N THR A 96 -6.76 -6.55 -3.42
CA THR A 96 -8.08 -7.07 -3.79
C THR A 96 -9.03 -7.05 -2.60
N ASP A 97 -10.33 -7.22 -2.84
CA ASP A 97 -11.33 -7.31 -1.76
C ASP A 97 -11.08 -8.47 -0.77
N GLY A 98 -10.31 -9.48 -1.18
CA GLY A 98 -9.90 -10.61 -0.34
C GLY A 98 -8.65 -10.35 0.50
N GLY A 99 -8.00 -9.20 0.33
CA GLY A 99 -6.74 -8.84 0.95
C GLY A 99 -5.51 -9.38 0.21
N ASP A 100 -5.67 -10.08 -0.92
CA ASP A 100 -4.55 -10.49 -1.78
C ASP A 100 -3.97 -9.29 -2.54
N LEU A 101 -2.72 -9.38 -3.00
CA LEU A 101 -2.08 -8.33 -3.79
C LEU A 101 -1.95 -8.73 -5.26
N GLN A 102 -2.38 -7.85 -6.16
CA GLN A 102 -2.05 -7.91 -7.57
C GLN A 102 -0.89 -6.95 -7.85
N ILE A 103 0.24 -7.46 -8.31
CA ILE A 103 1.48 -6.70 -8.49
C ILE A 103 1.87 -6.65 -9.97
N GLY A 104 2.18 -5.47 -10.49
CA GLY A 104 2.61 -5.28 -11.88
C GLY A 104 1.55 -4.69 -12.80
N LEU A 105 1.90 -4.49 -14.07
CA LEU A 105 1.05 -3.86 -15.07
C LEU A 105 0.09 -4.87 -15.74
N GLY A 106 -1.00 -4.38 -16.32
CA GLY A 106 -1.95 -5.20 -17.08
C GLY A 106 -2.71 -6.15 -16.16
N ASP A 107 -2.64 -7.46 -16.42
CA ASP A 107 -3.27 -8.48 -15.59
C ASP A 107 -2.51 -8.75 -14.29
N GLY A 108 -1.30 -8.19 -14.12
CA GLY A 108 -0.47 -8.32 -12.92
C GLY A 108 -0.23 -9.76 -12.48
N GLU A 109 0.45 -9.92 -11.36
CA GLU A 109 0.71 -11.21 -10.73
C GLU A 109 0.01 -11.23 -9.38
N LEU A 110 -0.78 -12.28 -9.11
CA LEU A 110 -1.56 -12.40 -7.89
C LEU A 110 -0.75 -13.10 -6.79
N TYR A 111 -0.65 -12.44 -5.64
CA TYR A 111 -0.01 -12.92 -4.43
C TYR A 111 -1.06 -13.05 -3.32
N GLN A 112 -1.22 -14.27 -2.82
CA GLN A 112 -2.23 -14.59 -1.83
C GLN A 112 -1.78 -14.18 -0.44
N LYS A 113 -2.65 -13.51 0.32
CA LYS A 113 -2.35 -13.16 1.71
C LYS A 113 -2.17 -14.44 2.53
N SER A 114 -1.03 -14.54 3.20
CA SER A 114 -0.72 -15.67 4.08
C SER A 114 -1.44 -15.45 5.42
N HIS A 115 -2.11 -16.50 5.91
CA HIS A 115 -2.91 -16.47 7.14
C HIS A 115 -2.07 -16.29 8.42
#